data_AF-A0A443YHV1-F1
#
_entry.id   AF-A0A443YHV1-F1
#
_cell.length_a   1.000
_cell.length_b   1.000
_cell.length_c   1.000
_cell.angle_alpha   90.00
_cell.angle_beta   90.00
_cell.angle_gamma   90.00
#
_symmetry.space_group_name_H-M   'P 1'
#
loop_
_entity.id
_entity.type
_entity.pdbx_description
1 polymer ?
#
loop_
_entity_poly.entity_id
_entity_poly.type
_entity_poly.pdbx_seq_one_letter_code
_entity_poly.pdbx_strand_id
1 'polypeptide(L)'
;MTTKGLSVIFFTLPVLLLVVGLGNPAWSDETDPSGSALRDYVESYLDTAPQNDGLANKIQAAGGINAWGINEWLCSLEVATTLSTGYKIWDARMRSDAYYMAHFTKSQFIPLNITNYCIIYSNTCDHWTWDQTCIQKKYEK
;
A
#
# COMPACT_ATOMS: atom_id res chain seq x y z
N MET A 1 -45.00 -48.57 -39.16
CA MET A 1 -45.04 -47.30 -39.91
C MET A 1 -44.40 -46.23 -39.01
N THR A 2 -43.09 -46.02 -39.08
CA THR A 2 -42.37 -44.98 -39.85
C THR A 2 -42.83 -43.53 -39.65
N THR A 3 -42.08 -42.80 -38.82
CA THR A 3 -41.63 -41.39 -38.92
C THR A 3 -40.48 -41.27 -37.90
N LYS A 4 -39.18 -41.16 -38.21
CA LYS A 4 -38.37 -40.19 -38.98
C LYS A 4 -38.47 -38.73 -38.50
N GLY A 5 -37.33 -38.21 -38.04
CA GLY A 5 -37.00 -36.78 -37.84
C GLY A 5 -37.05 -36.38 -36.36
N LEU A 6 -36.06 -35.75 -35.73
CA LEU A 6 -35.04 -34.85 -36.23
C LEU A 6 -33.84 -34.85 -35.26
N SER A 7 -32.63 -34.75 -35.81
CA SER A 7 -31.36 -34.68 -35.10
C SER A 7 -31.28 -33.46 -34.17
N VAL A 8 -30.86 -33.66 -32.92
CA VAL A 8 -30.33 -32.60 -32.05
C VAL A 8 -28.83 -32.86 -31.90
N ILE A 9 -28.02 -32.11 -32.64
CA ILE A 9 -26.56 -32.16 -32.58
C ILE A 9 -26.07 -30.81 -32.05
N PHE A 10 -25.43 -30.90 -30.88
CA PHE A 10 -24.35 -30.09 -30.31
C PHE A 10 -24.41 -28.55 -30.38
N PHE A 11 -24.35 -27.93 -29.20
CA PHE A 11 -23.30 -26.94 -28.86
C PHE A 11 -23.13 -26.92 -27.33
N THR A 12 -22.36 -27.86 -26.78
CA THR A 12 -21.76 -27.66 -25.45
C THR A 12 -20.49 -26.85 -25.65
N LEU A 13 -20.55 -25.55 -25.37
CA LEU A 13 -19.36 -24.74 -25.14
C LEU A 13 -18.84 -25.06 -23.73
N PRO A 14 -17.67 -25.69 -23.55
CA PRO A 14 -16.94 -25.54 -22.30
C PRO A 14 -16.32 -24.15 -22.30
N VAL A 15 -16.89 -23.21 -21.55
CA VAL A 15 -16.16 -21.99 -21.16
C VAL A 15 -15.10 -22.43 -20.15
N LEU A 16 -13.98 -22.85 -20.69
CA LEU A 16 -12.74 -23.09 -19.97
C LEU A 16 -12.16 -21.71 -19.62
N LEU A 17 -12.61 -21.10 -18.52
CA LEU A 17 -11.94 -19.92 -17.95
C LEU A 17 -10.69 -20.39 -17.21
N LEU A 18 -9.69 -20.74 -18.00
CA LEU A 18 -8.33 -20.99 -17.57
C LEU A 18 -7.69 -19.62 -17.30
N VAL A 19 -7.99 -19.01 -16.15
CA VAL A 19 -7.23 -17.84 -15.68
C VAL A 19 -5.95 -18.36 -15.05
N VAL A 20 -5.01 -18.76 -15.90
CA VAL A 20 -3.60 -18.88 -15.55
C VAL A 20 -3.00 -17.49 -15.75
N GLY A 21 -3.22 -16.62 -14.77
CA GLY A 21 -2.42 -15.43 -14.56
C GLY A 21 -1.26 -15.76 -13.63
N LEU A 22 -0.30 -16.54 -14.13
CA LEU A 22 0.99 -16.74 -13.48
C LEU A 22 1.73 -15.40 -13.44
N GLY A 23 2.01 -14.93 -12.22
CA GLY A 23 2.96 -13.85 -11.95
C GLY A 23 2.40 -12.45 -12.14
N ASN A 24 2.07 -11.77 -11.05
CA ASN A 24 2.21 -10.33 -10.98
C ASN A 24 3.65 -10.03 -10.50
N PRO A 25 4.64 -9.82 -11.38
CA PRO A 25 5.84 -9.11 -10.99
C PRO A 25 5.53 -7.61 -11.03
N ALA A 26 4.65 -7.14 -10.16
CA ALA A 26 4.37 -5.72 -9.96
C ALA A 26 4.79 -5.32 -8.54
N TRP A 27 6.08 -5.44 -8.22
CA TRP A 27 6.59 -5.14 -6.87
C TRP A 27 7.50 -3.91 -6.85
N SER A 28 8.14 -3.57 -7.99
CA SER A 28 9.03 -2.39 -8.09
C SER A 28 8.24 -1.08 -8.10
N ASP A 29 7.22 -0.99 -8.96
CA ASP A 29 6.48 0.25 -9.20
C ASP A 29 5.55 0.64 -8.04
N GLU A 30 5.27 -0.28 -7.13
CA GLU A 30 4.44 -0.03 -5.94
C GLU A 30 5.24 0.57 -4.78
N THR A 31 6.57 0.45 -4.76
CA THR A 31 7.38 0.97 -3.62
C THR A 31 7.54 2.49 -3.62
N ASP A 32 7.26 3.15 -4.75
CA ASP A 32 7.46 4.58 -4.97
C ASP A 32 8.78 5.11 -4.36
N PRO A 33 9.95 4.75 -4.92
CA PRO A 33 11.25 5.17 -4.38
C PRO A 33 11.42 6.69 -4.29
N SER A 34 10.79 7.43 -5.21
CA SER A 34 10.84 8.89 -5.24
C SER A 34 9.91 9.56 -4.22
N GLY A 35 8.89 8.84 -3.74
CA GLY A 35 7.87 9.38 -2.86
C GLY A 35 6.83 10.26 -3.55
N SER A 36 6.87 10.40 -4.88
CA SER A 36 5.98 11.34 -5.58
C SER A 36 4.52 10.91 -5.46
N ALA A 37 4.21 9.62 -5.66
CA ALA A 37 2.84 9.13 -5.58
C ALA A 37 2.30 9.15 -4.15
N LEU A 38 3.16 8.87 -3.16
CA LEU A 38 2.79 8.99 -1.75
C LEU A 38 2.49 10.46 -1.39
N ARG A 39 3.35 11.38 -1.82
CA ARG A 39 3.19 12.81 -1.54
C ARG A 39 1.94 13.38 -2.21
N ASP A 40 1.72 13.09 -3.49
CA ASP A 40 0.52 13.49 -4.23
C ASP A 40 -0.75 12.98 -3.54
N TYR A 41 -0.73 11.75 -3.01
CA TYR A 41 -1.84 11.18 -2.27
C TYR A 41 -2.14 11.96 -0.98
N VAL A 42 -1.12 12.30 -0.18
CA VAL A 42 -1.30 13.07 1.06
C VAL A 42 -1.75 14.50 0.75
N GLU A 43 -1.14 15.16 -0.22
CA GLU A 43 -1.52 16.52 -0.65
C GLU A 43 -2.97 16.56 -1.13
N SER A 44 -3.35 15.62 -2.00
CA SER A 44 -4.74 15.50 -2.47
C SER A 44 -5.73 15.23 -1.34
N TYR A 45 -5.35 14.43 -0.33
CA TYR A 45 -6.19 14.21 0.84
C TYR A 45 -6.40 15.51 1.61
N LEU A 46 -5.32 16.23 1.93
CA LEU A 46 -5.39 17.46 2.72
C LEU A 46 -6.14 18.59 2.01
N ASP A 47 -6.05 18.67 0.69
CA ASP A 47 -6.75 19.67 -0.12
C ASP A 47 -8.26 19.42 -0.20
N THR A 48 -8.68 18.16 -0.13
CA THR A 48 -10.09 17.76 -0.28
C THR A 48 -10.76 17.35 1.03
N ALA A 49 -10.01 17.31 2.13
CA ALA A 49 -10.53 16.93 3.43
C ALA A 49 -11.64 17.88 3.90
N PRO A 50 -12.74 17.35 4.47
CA PRO A 50 -13.79 18.18 5.02
C PRO A 50 -13.29 18.95 6.25
N GLN A 51 -13.87 20.12 6.53
CA GLN A 51 -13.44 20.98 7.65
C GLN A 51 -13.48 20.31 9.04
N ASN A 52 -14.27 19.25 9.21
CA ASN A 52 -14.36 18.50 10.46
C ASN A 52 -13.41 17.28 10.51
N ASP A 53 -12.56 17.08 9.50
CA ASP A 53 -11.55 16.03 9.51
C ASP A 53 -10.49 16.33 10.57
N GLY A 54 -10.55 15.62 11.70
CA GLY A 54 -9.66 15.84 12.82
C GLY A 54 -8.20 15.53 12.53
N LEU A 55 -7.89 14.67 11.54
CA LEU A 55 -6.52 14.31 11.19
C LEU A 55 -5.92 15.33 10.22
N ALA A 56 -6.67 15.70 9.17
CA ALA A 56 -6.26 16.74 8.24
C ALA A 56 -6.00 18.07 8.96
N ASN A 57 -6.92 18.46 9.86
CA ASN A 57 -6.78 19.67 10.66
C ASN A 57 -5.52 19.66 11.53
N LYS A 58 -5.15 18.53 12.13
CA LYS A 58 -3.92 18.40 12.92
C LYS A 58 -2.67 18.58 12.07
N ILE A 59 -2.63 17.92 10.91
CA ILE A 59 -1.50 18.01 9.98
C ILE A 59 -1.36 19.45 9.45
N GLN A 60 -2.46 20.07 9.03
CA GLN A 60 -2.47 21.47 8.56
C GLN A 60 -2.04 22.43 9.67
N ALA A 61 -2.55 22.27 10.90
CA ALA A 61 -2.18 23.11 12.04
C ALA A 61 -0.70 22.99 12.44
N ALA A 62 -0.06 21.86 12.18
CA ALA A 62 1.37 21.66 12.42
C ALA A 62 2.28 22.30 11.34
N GLY A 63 1.71 22.83 10.26
CA GLY A 63 2.47 23.39 9.13
C GLY A 63 2.44 22.56 7.86
N GLY A 64 1.51 21.59 7.76
CA GLY A 64 1.32 20.75 6.59
C GLY A 64 2.29 19.56 6.51
N ILE A 65 2.34 18.90 5.35
CA ILE A 65 3.06 17.63 5.17
C ILE A 65 4.57 17.69 5.46
N ASN A 66 5.18 18.88 5.37
CA ASN A 66 6.62 19.06 5.60
C ASN A 66 6.93 19.46 7.06
N ALA A 67 5.93 19.45 7.95
CA ALA A 67 6.12 19.77 9.35
C ALA A 67 7.00 18.73 10.06
N TRP A 68 7.73 19.15 11.08
CA TRP A 68 8.53 18.24 11.89
C TRP A 68 7.66 17.55 12.95
N GLY A 69 7.91 16.26 13.19
CA GLY A 69 7.25 15.50 14.28
C GLY A 69 5.83 15.02 13.98
N ILE A 70 5.36 15.06 12.73
CA ILE A 70 4.00 14.65 12.35
C ILE A 70 3.91 13.25 11.74
N ASN A 71 5.02 12.49 11.72
CA ASN A 71 5.09 11.20 11.04
C ASN A 71 4.03 10.20 11.53
N GLU A 72 3.68 10.20 12.81
CA GLU A 72 2.61 9.32 13.30
C GLU A 72 1.24 9.67 12.70
N TRP A 73 0.97 10.95 12.46
CA TRP A 73 -0.27 11.42 11.85
C TRP A 73 -0.28 11.15 10.35
N LEU A 74 0.84 11.38 9.66
CA LEU A 74 1.02 11.03 8.25
C LEU A 74 0.83 9.52 8.06
N CYS A 75 1.54 8.70 8.83
CA CYS A 75 1.39 7.24 8.77
C CYS A 75 -0.03 6.78 9.05
N SER A 76 -0.73 7.40 10.01
CA SER A 76 -2.13 7.08 10.30
C SER A 76 -3.05 7.38 9.12
N LEU A 77 -2.82 8.50 8.42
CA LEU A 77 -3.55 8.88 7.21
C LEU A 77 -3.25 7.88 6.08
N GLU A 78 -1.97 7.63 5.83
CA GLU A 78 -1.50 6.86 4.68
C GLU A 78 -1.97 5.42 4.68
N VAL A 79 -2.01 4.80 5.86
CA VAL A 79 -2.38 3.39 6.04
C VAL A 79 -3.85 3.21 6.48
N ALA A 80 -4.64 4.28 6.53
CA ALA A 80 -6.00 4.26 7.10
C ALA A 80 -6.93 3.24 6.44
N THR A 81 -6.74 2.99 5.14
CA THR A 81 -7.57 2.07 4.35
C THR A 81 -6.69 1.21 3.44
N THR A 82 -6.99 -0.08 3.36
CA THR A 82 -6.28 -1.03 2.51
C THR A 82 -6.38 -0.71 1.00
N LEU A 83 -7.29 0.19 0.63
CA LEU A 83 -7.51 0.61 -0.74
C LEU A 83 -6.74 1.89 -1.12
N SER A 84 -6.14 2.61 -0.15
CA SER A 84 -5.42 3.87 -0.44
C SER A 84 -4.11 3.61 -1.19
N THR A 85 -3.67 4.62 -1.93
CA THR A 85 -2.33 4.65 -2.53
C THR A 85 -1.26 4.53 -1.44
N GLY A 86 -1.39 5.30 -0.35
CA GLY A 86 -0.45 5.25 0.78
C GLY A 86 -0.30 3.85 1.37
N TYR A 87 -1.39 3.11 1.57
CA TYR A 87 -1.34 1.76 2.13
C TYR A 87 -0.59 0.82 1.20
N LYS A 88 -0.90 0.83 -0.09
CA LYS A 88 -0.24 -0.04 -1.09
C LYS A 88 1.25 0.22 -1.15
N ILE A 89 1.65 1.49 -1.11
CA ILE A 89 3.05 1.89 -1.09
C ILE A 89 3.75 1.39 0.16
N TRP A 90 3.20 1.67 1.35
CA TRP A 90 3.82 1.25 2.61
C TRP A 90 3.87 -0.26 2.79
N ASP A 91 2.85 -0.99 2.31
CA ASP A 91 2.83 -2.45 2.29
C ASP A 91 3.93 -3.01 1.37
N ALA A 92 4.07 -2.48 0.15
CA ALA A 92 5.12 -2.89 -0.78
C ALA A 92 6.53 -2.59 -0.23
N ARG A 93 6.74 -1.41 0.35
CA ARG A 93 8.00 -1.03 1.01
C ARG A 93 8.31 -1.98 2.17
N MET A 94 7.34 -2.25 3.05
CA MET A 94 7.49 -3.16 4.20
C MET A 94 7.88 -4.57 3.75
N ARG A 95 7.15 -5.14 2.77
CA ARG A 95 7.45 -6.48 2.26
C ARG A 95 8.82 -6.59 1.60
N SER A 96 9.33 -5.48 1.07
CA SER A 96 10.65 -5.41 0.46
C SER A 96 11.77 -5.22 1.50
N ASP A 97 11.48 -4.64 2.66
CA ASP A 97 12.45 -4.45 3.74
C ASP A 97 12.65 -5.74 4.56
N ALA A 98 13.56 -6.59 4.07
CA ALA A 98 13.88 -7.87 4.70
C ALA A 98 14.37 -7.72 6.16
N TYR A 99 15.09 -6.63 6.48
CA TYR A 99 15.56 -6.38 7.83
C TYR A 99 14.39 -6.08 8.77
N TYR A 100 13.48 -5.19 8.37
CA TYR A 100 12.28 -4.93 9.15
C TYR A 100 11.46 -6.20 9.40
N MET A 101 11.21 -6.97 8.34
CA MET A 101 10.45 -8.22 8.39
C MET A 101 11.09 -9.29 9.29
N ALA A 102 12.41 -9.29 9.44
CA ALA A 102 13.11 -10.22 10.32
C ALA A 102 13.13 -9.78 11.79
N HIS A 103 13.11 -8.47 12.07
CA HIS A 103 13.46 -7.94 13.39
C HIS A 103 12.34 -7.21 14.15
N PHE A 104 11.31 -6.69 13.47
CA PHE A 104 10.33 -5.80 14.12
C PHE A 104 8.88 -6.32 14.06
N THR A 105 8.54 -7.20 13.12
CA THR A 105 7.16 -7.69 12.99
C THR A 105 6.79 -8.65 14.12
N LYS A 106 5.95 -8.20 15.06
CA LYS A 106 5.42 -9.00 16.18
C LYS A 106 3.89 -9.07 16.25
N SER A 107 3.17 -8.25 15.48
CA SER A 107 1.71 -8.28 15.44
C SER A 107 1.20 -9.19 14.32
N GLN A 108 0.04 -9.82 14.53
CA GLN A 108 -0.66 -10.60 13.50
C GLN A 108 -1.63 -9.75 12.65
N PHE A 109 -1.90 -8.51 13.07
CA PHE A 109 -2.78 -7.61 12.32
C PHE A 109 -1.98 -6.82 11.28
N ILE A 110 -2.22 -7.11 10.00
CA ILE A 110 -1.47 -6.57 8.86
C ILE A 110 -1.48 -5.03 8.84
N PRO A 111 -2.63 -4.32 8.98
CA PRO A 111 -2.61 -2.87 8.96
C PRO A 111 -1.74 -2.26 10.06
N LEU A 112 -1.75 -2.82 11.28
CA LEU A 112 -0.87 -2.33 12.35
C LEU A 112 0.61 -2.57 12.05
N ASN A 113 0.98 -3.69 11.41
CA ASN A 113 2.37 -3.92 10.99
C ASN A 113 2.84 -2.89 9.96
N ILE A 114 1.96 -2.52 9.01
CA ILE A 114 2.26 -1.51 8.00
C ILE A 114 2.34 -0.12 8.63
N THR A 115 1.43 0.23 9.56
CA THR A 115 1.52 1.46 10.34
C THR A 115 2.84 1.54 11.11
N ASN A 116 3.21 0.46 11.79
CA ASN A 116 4.48 0.39 12.53
C ASN A 116 5.69 0.54 11.60
N TYR A 117 5.65 -0.08 10.43
CA TYR A 117 6.70 0.06 9.43
C TYR A 117 6.85 1.51 8.99
N CYS A 118 5.74 2.15 8.62
CA CYS A 118 5.73 3.57 8.25
C CYS A 118 6.35 4.43 9.36
N ILE A 119 5.93 4.26 10.61
CA ILE A 119 6.42 5.08 11.73
C ILE A 119 7.93 4.87 11.95
N ILE A 120 8.39 3.61 11.99
CA ILE A 120 9.80 3.29 12.21
C ILE A 120 10.66 3.83 11.07
N TYR A 121 10.26 3.60 9.82
CA TYR A 121 10.96 4.10 8.65
C TYR A 121 11.02 5.62 8.68
N SER A 122 9.88 6.30 8.82
CA SER A 122 9.79 7.77 8.74
C SER A 122 10.52 8.52 9.85
N ASN A 123 10.66 7.90 11.02
CA ASN A 123 11.45 8.46 12.13
C ASN A 123 12.95 8.17 12.01
N THR A 124 13.35 7.23 11.14
CA THR A 124 14.73 6.78 10.96
C THR A 124 15.36 7.33 9.69
N CYS A 125 14.54 7.47 8.65
CA CYS A 125 14.88 7.72 7.26
C CYS A 125 14.17 9.00 6.79
N ASP A 126 14.35 9.35 5.52
CA ASP A 126 13.53 10.36 4.87
C ASP A 126 12.13 9.79 4.60
N HIS A 127 11.07 10.44 5.07
CA HIS A 127 9.70 9.91 4.98
C HIS A 127 9.23 9.73 3.52
N TRP A 128 9.61 10.67 2.65
CA TRP A 128 9.15 10.72 1.27
C TRP A 128 9.91 9.73 0.39
N THR A 129 11.24 9.77 0.47
CA THR A 129 12.12 8.92 -0.35
C THR A 129 12.40 7.57 0.28
N TRP A 130 12.36 6.51 -0.53
CA TRP A 130 12.54 5.16 -0.03
C TRP A 130 13.90 4.54 -0.41
N ASP A 131 14.66 4.14 0.60
CA ASP A 131 15.86 3.31 0.53
C ASP A 131 15.61 2.04 1.37
N GLN A 132 15.48 0.90 0.69
CA GLN A 132 15.25 -0.42 1.27
C GLN A 132 16.25 -0.79 2.38
N THR A 133 17.45 -0.22 2.37
CA THR A 133 18.52 -0.54 3.32
C THR A 133 18.61 0.45 4.49
N CYS A 134 17.78 1.49 4.52
CA CYS A 134 17.92 2.57 5.49
C CYS A 134 17.74 2.11 6.95
N ILE A 135 16.72 1.31 7.26
CA ILE A 135 16.50 0.80 8.61
C ILE A 135 17.68 -0.09 9.03
N GLN A 136 18.12 -1.01 8.18
CA GLN A 136 19.29 -1.86 8.45
C GLN A 136 20.53 -1.00 8.77
N LYS A 137 20.85 -0.04 7.90
CA LYS A 137 21.98 0.90 8.09
C LYS A 137 21.88 1.69 9.39
N LYS A 138 20.70 1.89 9.99
CA LYS A 138 20.55 2.58 11.27
C LYS A 138 20.86 1.67 12.46
N TYR A 139 20.36 0.43 12.42
CA TYR A 139 20.36 -0.47 13.58
C TYR A 139 21.56 -1.43 13.64
N GLU A 140 22.31 -1.57 12.54
CA GLU A 140 23.55 -2.38 12.49
C GLU A 140 24.85 -1.54 12.55
N LYS A 141 24.78 -0.28 13.02
CA LYS A 141 25.97 0.55 13.31
C LYS A 141 26.61 0.17 14.64
#